data_AF-A0A2N2S2V2-F1
#
_entry.id   AF-A0A2N2S2V2-F1
#
_cell.length_a   1.000
_cell.length_b   1.000
_cell.length_c   1.000
_cell.angle_alpha   90.00
_cell.angle_beta   90.00
_cell.angle_gamma   90.00
#
_symmetry.space_group_name_H-M   'P 1'
#
loop_
_entity.id
_entity.type
_entity.pdbx_description
1 polymer ?
#
loop_
_entity_poly.entity_id
_entity_poly.type
_entity_poly.pdbx_seq_one_letter_code
_entity_poly.pdbx_strand_id
1 'polypeptide(L)'
;AIIIGVLGLIPGMPNVVFILLASMFAALAWMRHKRIGEESQAAEAPAAAQAAAAQQPAESQEASWNDVAPVDVLGLEVGYRLIPMVDKGQDGELLKRIRGLRRKFAQEVGFLSSPVHIRDNLELKPNAYRIALKGVEIGTGEAYPGQFLAINPGRVSGPLSGRETKDPAFGLPAFWIEGGGREQAHALGYTVVDASTVVATHLNHVILNHAAELLGRQETQSLLDHIGKDAPKLIEDLVPKLLSVSTVQRVLQNLLDEGVNIRDMRSIIEVLAEHAPRIQDPVELTAKVREALGRAIVQSLFPGNAEVQVMSLEPGLERILLQAMSASGEGGAIEPGLADTLLRQT
;
A
#
# COMPACT_ATOMS: atom_id res chain seq x y z
N ALA A 1 -51.58 -40.24 -39.29
CA ALA A 1 -52.01 -41.33 -40.20
C ALA A 1 -53.34 -41.96 -39.77
N ILE A 2 -53.44 -42.53 -38.55
CA ILE A 2 -54.61 -43.31 -38.10
C ILE A 2 -55.93 -42.51 -38.15
N ILE A 3 -55.96 -41.27 -37.63
CA ILE A 3 -57.16 -40.42 -37.62
C ILE A 3 -57.65 -40.09 -39.04
N ILE A 4 -56.72 -39.81 -39.96
CA ILE A 4 -57.02 -39.47 -41.38
C ILE A 4 -57.54 -40.72 -42.12
N GLY A 5 -56.99 -41.90 -41.83
CA GLY A 5 -57.47 -43.16 -42.42
C GLY A 5 -58.88 -43.54 -41.98
N VAL A 6 -59.23 -43.30 -40.71
CA VAL A 6 -60.59 -43.54 -40.19
C VAL A 6 -61.61 -42.57 -40.80
N LEU A 7 -61.21 -41.33 -41.06
CA LEU A 7 -62.06 -40.34 -41.74
C LEU A 7 -62.37 -40.72 -43.20
N GLY A 8 -61.43 -41.38 -43.89
CA GLY A 8 -61.58 -41.88 -45.26
C GLY A 8 -62.44 -43.14 -45.41
N LEU A 9 -63.00 -43.68 -44.33
CA LEU A 9 -63.93 -44.83 -44.35
C LEU A 9 -65.40 -44.41 -44.24
N ILE A 10 -65.69 -43.11 -44.09
CA ILE A 10 -67.05 -42.58 -43.99
C ILE A 10 -67.67 -42.45 -45.39
N PRO A 11 -68.82 -43.09 -45.68
CA PRO A 11 -69.44 -43.06 -47.00
C PRO A 11 -69.95 -41.65 -47.35
N GLY A 12 -69.56 -41.13 -48.52
CA GLY A 12 -69.93 -39.79 -49.01
C GLY A 12 -68.76 -38.80 -49.15
N MET A 13 -67.55 -39.15 -48.72
CA MET A 13 -66.32 -38.37 -48.96
C MET A 13 -65.39 -39.05 -50.00
N PRO A 14 -64.41 -38.33 -50.58
CA PRO A 14 -63.44 -38.91 -51.53
C PRO A 14 -62.46 -39.87 -50.84
N ASN A 15 -62.92 -41.07 -50.49
CA ASN A 15 -62.21 -42.06 -49.66
C ASN A 15 -60.81 -42.40 -50.17
N VAL A 16 -60.64 -42.46 -51.49
CA VAL A 16 -59.36 -42.75 -52.15
C VAL A 16 -58.27 -41.74 -51.77
N VAL A 17 -58.62 -40.45 -51.67
CA VAL A 17 -57.67 -39.37 -51.38
C VAL A 17 -57.18 -39.44 -49.94
N PHE A 18 -58.08 -39.68 -48.99
CA PHE A 18 -57.75 -39.75 -47.57
C PHE A 18 -56.96 -41.01 -47.20
N ILE A 19 -57.27 -42.15 -47.83
CA ILE A 19 -56.51 -43.39 -47.62
C ILE A 19 -55.08 -43.25 -48.21
N LEU A 20 -54.92 -42.61 -49.37
CA LEU A 20 -53.59 -42.32 -49.95
C LEU A 20 -52.75 -41.39 -49.07
N LEU A 21 -53.35 -40.35 -48.50
CA LEU A 21 -52.66 -39.45 -47.58
C LEU A 21 -52.27 -40.18 -46.28
N ALA A 22 -53.16 -41.01 -45.74
CA ALA A 22 -52.88 -41.79 -44.54
C ALA A 22 -51.73 -42.79 -44.76
N SER A 23 -51.67 -43.47 -45.90
CA SER A 23 -50.59 -44.40 -46.25
C SER A 23 -49.27 -43.68 -46.51
N MET A 24 -49.29 -42.52 -47.16
CA MET A 24 -48.11 -41.68 -47.35
C MET A 24 -47.50 -41.23 -46.02
N PHE A 25 -48.33 -40.77 -45.07
CA PHE A 25 -47.84 -40.38 -43.74
C PHE A 25 -47.34 -41.56 -42.91
N ALA A 26 -47.95 -42.74 -43.05
CA ALA A 26 -47.46 -43.95 -42.39
C ALA A 26 -46.09 -44.39 -42.94
N ALA A 27 -45.89 -44.32 -44.27
CA ALA A 27 -44.61 -44.62 -44.91
C ALA A 27 -43.52 -43.63 -44.48
N LEU A 28 -43.82 -42.33 -44.42
CA LEU A 28 -42.88 -41.31 -43.95
C LEU A 28 -42.50 -41.50 -42.47
N ALA A 29 -43.46 -41.87 -41.62
CA ALA A 29 -43.21 -42.16 -40.22
C ALA A 29 -42.31 -43.40 -40.05
N TRP A 30 -42.55 -44.45 -40.84
CA TRP A 30 -41.73 -45.66 -40.80
C TRP A 30 -40.29 -45.42 -41.30
N MET A 31 -40.12 -44.64 -42.37
CA MET A 31 -38.79 -44.25 -42.85
C MET A 31 -38.02 -43.39 -41.83
N ARG A 32 -38.71 -42.47 -41.13
CA ARG A 32 -38.09 -41.70 -40.05
C ARG A 32 -37.74 -42.55 -38.84
N HIS A 33 -38.58 -43.50 -38.47
CA HIS A 33 -38.29 -44.38 -37.34
C HIS A 33 -37.07 -45.28 -37.62
N LYS A 34 -36.93 -45.78 -38.86
CA LYS A 34 -35.77 -46.57 -39.28
C LYS A 34 -34.47 -45.74 -39.33
N ARG A 35 -34.54 -44.47 -39.75
CA ARG A 35 -33.40 -43.54 -39.71
C ARG A 35 -32.97 -43.14 -38.29
N ILE A 36 -33.93 -42.92 -37.38
CA ILE A 36 -33.63 -42.60 -35.98
C ILE A 36 -33.02 -43.82 -35.26
N GLY A 37 -33.44 -45.04 -35.59
CA GLY A 37 -32.84 -46.27 -35.05
C GLY A 37 -31.39 -46.51 -35.50
N GLU A 38 -31.02 -46.09 -36.71
CA GLU A 38 -29.66 -46.20 -37.24
C GLU A 38 -28.75 -45.02 -36.81
N GLU A 39 -29.30 -43.81 -36.58
CA GLU A 39 -28.56 -42.66 -36.02
C GLU A 39 -28.28 -42.78 -34.51
N SER A 40 -29.14 -43.44 -33.73
CA SER A 40 -28.91 -43.62 -32.29
C SER A 40 -27.79 -44.61 -31.95
N GLN A 41 -27.52 -45.62 -32.80
CA GLN A 41 -26.41 -46.56 -32.56
C GLN A 41 -25.04 -46.06 -33.08
N ALA A 42 -25.03 -45.13 -34.04
CA ALA A 42 -23.79 -44.48 -34.51
C ALA A 42 -23.36 -43.27 -33.66
N ALA A 43 -24.26 -42.71 -32.84
CA ALA A 43 -23.99 -41.55 -31.97
C ALA A 43 -23.53 -41.90 -30.54
N GLU A 44 -23.67 -43.16 -30.09
CA GLU A 44 -23.26 -43.57 -28.73
C GLU A 44 -21.80 -44.02 -28.61
N ALA A 45 -21.13 -44.38 -29.72
CA ALA A 45 -19.72 -44.77 -29.71
C ALA A 45 -18.72 -43.60 -29.51
N PRO A 46 -18.94 -42.38 -30.06
CA PRO A 46 -18.03 -41.25 -29.81
C PRO A 46 -18.28 -40.55 -28.47
N ALA A 47 -19.52 -40.62 -27.95
CA ALA A 47 -19.91 -39.91 -26.72
C ALA A 47 -19.35 -40.58 -25.45
N ALA A 48 -19.23 -41.91 -25.41
CA ALA A 48 -18.58 -42.61 -24.30
C ALA A 48 -17.05 -42.40 -24.28
N ALA A 49 -16.42 -42.25 -25.45
CA ALA A 49 -14.98 -41.97 -25.56
C ALA A 49 -14.64 -40.49 -25.25
N GLN A 50 -15.51 -39.54 -25.56
CA GLN A 50 -15.34 -38.13 -25.17
C GLN A 50 -15.72 -37.85 -23.72
N ALA A 51 -16.66 -38.60 -23.13
CA ALA A 51 -16.94 -38.52 -21.69
C ALA A 51 -15.79 -39.09 -20.83
N ALA A 52 -15.06 -40.10 -21.31
CA ALA A 52 -13.86 -40.61 -20.66
C ALA A 52 -12.63 -39.68 -20.83
N ALA A 53 -12.56 -38.90 -21.91
CA ALA A 53 -11.52 -37.89 -22.11
C ALA A 53 -11.80 -36.55 -21.38
N ALA A 54 -13.07 -36.25 -21.08
CA ALA A 54 -13.49 -35.08 -20.31
C ALA A 54 -13.48 -35.31 -18.77
N GLN A 55 -13.09 -36.51 -18.34
CA GLN A 55 -12.86 -36.87 -16.94
C GLN A 55 -11.38 -37.19 -16.67
N GLN A 56 -10.47 -36.51 -17.37
CA GLN A 56 -9.20 -36.20 -16.72
C GLN A 56 -9.55 -35.30 -15.53
N PRO A 57 -9.09 -35.61 -14.30
CA PRO A 57 -9.09 -34.61 -13.24
C PRO A 57 -8.46 -33.37 -13.89
N ALA A 58 -9.08 -32.20 -13.72
CA ALA A 58 -8.36 -30.96 -13.98
C ALA A 58 -7.01 -31.16 -13.31
N GLU A 59 -5.94 -31.30 -14.11
CA GLU A 59 -4.58 -31.24 -13.59
C GLU A 59 -4.64 -29.99 -12.73
N SER A 60 -4.52 -30.21 -11.42
CA SER A 60 -4.30 -29.15 -10.47
C SER A 60 -3.31 -28.26 -11.17
N GLN A 61 -3.70 -27.04 -11.53
CA GLN A 61 -2.74 -26.06 -12.02
C GLN A 61 -1.71 -26.00 -10.91
N GLU A 62 -0.60 -26.73 -11.11
CA GLU A 62 0.42 -26.83 -10.10
C GLU A 62 0.92 -25.41 -9.96
N ALA A 63 0.86 -24.89 -8.73
CA ALA A 63 1.29 -23.53 -8.45
C ALA A 63 2.65 -23.32 -9.09
N SER A 64 2.68 -22.39 -10.03
CA SER A 64 3.85 -22.09 -10.85
C SER A 64 4.52 -20.83 -10.33
N TRP A 65 5.77 -20.60 -10.73
CA TRP A 65 6.44 -19.33 -10.44
C TRP A 65 5.69 -18.10 -10.99
N ASN A 66 4.78 -18.29 -11.96
CA ASN A 66 3.96 -17.21 -12.50
C ASN A 66 2.82 -16.80 -11.55
N ASP A 67 2.46 -17.64 -10.59
CA ASP A 67 1.44 -17.35 -9.57
C ASP A 67 2.00 -16.52 -8.40
N VAL A 68 3.33 -16.35 -8.35
CA VAL A 68 3.99 -15.46 -7.40
C VAL A 68 3.76 -14.00 -7.81
N ALA A 69 2.67 -13.44 -7.29
CA ALA A 69 2.37 -12.03 -7.49
C ALA A 69 3.41 -11.14 -6.78
N PRO A 70 4.01 -10.15 -7.48
CA PRO A 70 4.85 -9.16 -6.83
C PRO A 70 4.06 -8.42 -5.75
N VAL A 71 4.67 -8.26 -4.59
CA VAL A 71 4.07 -7.52 -3.49
C VAL A 71 4.30 -6.02 -3.72
N ASP A 72 3.22 -5.23 -3.68
CA ASP A 72 3.33 -3.79 -3.77
C ASP A 72 4.17 -3.26 -2.59
N VAL A 73 5.18 -2.44 -2.89
CA VAL A 73 6.01 -1.81 -1.85
C VAL A 73 5.15 -0.94 -0.95
N LEU A 74 4.25 -0.14 -1.52
CA LEU A 74 3.35 0.73 -0.78
C LEU A 74 1.93 0.59 -1.32
N GLY A 75 1.01 0.17 -0.45
CA GLY A 75 -0.39 -0.10 -0.77
C GLY A 75 -1.35 0.73 0.08
N LEU A 76 -2.47 1.13 -0.52
CA LEU A 76 -3.63 1.70 0.13
C LEU A 76 -4.86 0.88 -0.27
N GLU A 77 -5.35 0.08 0.66
CA GLU A 77 -6.59 -0.67 0.51
C GLU A 77 -7.75 0.15 1.06
N VAL A 78 -8.86 0.22 0.33
CA VAL A 78 -10.02 1.04 0.71
C VAL A 78 -11.31 0.22 0.72
N GLY A 79 -12.15 0.46 1.73
CA GLY A 79 -13.51 -0.05 1.77
C GLY A 79 -14.40 0.62 0.72
N TYR A 80 -15.52 -0.03 0.36
CA TYR A 80 -16.31 0.35 -0.80
C TYR A 80 -16.90 1.79 -0.75
N ARG A 81 -17.13 2.39 0.43
CA ARG A 81 -17.62 3.78 0.52
C ARG A 81 -16.55 4.82 0.24
N LEU A 82 -15.28 4.43 0.26
CA LEU A 82 -14.15 5.32 -0.04
C LEU A 82 -13.77 5.27 -1.53
N ILE A 83 -14.28 4.32 -2.31
CA ILE A 83 -14.02 4.16 -3.74
C ILE A 83 -14.20 5.49 -4.52
N PRO A 84 -15.28 6.28 -4.31
CA PRO A 84 -15.44 7.54 -5.03
C PRO A 84 -14.27 8.53 -4.81
N MET A 85 -13.65 8.52 -3.62
CA MET A 85 -12.51 9.41 -3.33
C MET A 85 -11.25 9.05 -4.12
N VAL A 86 -11.13 7.78 -4.53
CA VAL A 86 -9.97 7.24 -5.26
C VAL A 86 -10.26 6.91 -6.72
N ASP A 87 -11.47 7.18 -7.21
CA ASP A 87 -11.84 6.99 -8.61
C ASP A 87 -11.63 8.28 -9.42
N LYS A 88 -10.91 8.18 -10.55
CA LYS A 88 -10.69 9.31 -11.46
C LYS A 88 -11.99 9.81 -12.08
N GLY A 89 -13.01 8.95 -12.22
CA GLY A 89 -14.31 9.31 -12.79
C GLY A 89 -15.22 10.07 -11.82
N GLN A 90 -14.92 10.06 -10.52
CA GLN A 90 -15.79 10.59 -9.45
C GLN A 90 -15.03 11.62 -8.58
N ASP A 91 -14.47 12.64 -9.23
CA ASP A 91 -13.63 13.72 -8.67
C ASP A 91 -12.21 13.30 -8.22
N GLY A 92 -12.04 12.10 -7.65
CA GLY A 92 -10.74 11.50 -7.38
C GLY A 92 -9.83 12.38 -6.50
N GLU A 93 -10.43 13.03 -5.50
CA GLU A 93 -9.75 14.02 -4.67
C GLU A 93 -8.55 13.44 -3.92
N LEU A 94 -8.70 12.24 -3.34
CA LEU A 94 -7.63 11.54 -2.64
C LEU A 94 -6.50 11.15 -3.60
N LEU A 95 -6.83 10.72 -4.82
CA LEU A 95 -5.82 10.44 -5.87
C LEU A 95 -4.97 11.68 -6.19
N LYS A 96 -5.57 12.87 -6.30
CA LYS A 96 -4.84 14.12 -6.55
C LYS A 96 -3.88 14.43 -5.40
N ARG A 97 -4.34 14.25 -4.15
CA ARG A 97 -3.54 14.48 -2.94
C ARG A 97 -2.37 13.50 -2.81
N ILE A 98 -2.58 12.21 -3.11
CA ILE A 98 -1.53 11.19 -3.09
C ILE A 98 -0.43 11.48 -4.12
N ARG A 99 -0.77 12.03 -5.30
CA ARG A 99 0.28 12.46 -6.26
C ARG A 99 1.12 13.62 -5.72
N GLY A 100 0.47 14.59 -5.07
CA GLY A 100 1.17 15.71 -4.41
C GLY A 100 2.07 15.24 -3.26
N LEU A 101 1.63 14.21 -2.54
CA LEU A 101 2.36 13.61 -1.43
C LEU A 101 3.73 13.09 -1.84
N ARG A 102 3.83 12.34 -2.94
CA ARG A 102 5.11 11.80 -3.41
C ARG A 102 6.12 12.90 -3.76
N ARG A 103 5.64 14.01 -4.33
CA ARG A 103 6.48 15.19 -4.63
C ARG A 103 6.95 15.86 -3.34
N LYS A 104 6.04 16.06 -2.38
CA LYS A 104 6.34 16.65 -1.08
C LYS A 104 7.38 15.80 -0.32
N PHE A 105 7.17 14.48 -0.27
CA PHE A 105 8.12 13.53 0.32
C PHE A 105 9.52 13.68 -0.29
N ALA A 106 9.63 13.71 -1.61
CA ALA A 106 10.93 13.88 -2.26
C ALA A 106 11.62 15.21 -1.89
N GLN A 107 10.86 16.29 -1.74
CA GLN A 107 11.36 17.61 -1.35
C GLN A 107 11.75 17.72 0.12
N GLU A 108 11.08 16.97 1.00
CA GLU A 108 11.31 16.99 2.45
C GLU A 108 12.39 15.98 2.87
N VAL A 109 12.36 14.77 2.30
CA VAL A 109 13.22 13.65 2.70
C VAL A 109 14.47 13.53 1.83
N GLY A 110 14.38 13.80 0.52
CA GLY A 110 15.54 13.79 -0.38
C GLY A 110 15.65 12.59 -1.33
N PHE A 111 14.64 11.73 -1.41
CA PHE A 111 14.56 10.67 -2.42
C PHE A 111 13.12 10.44 -2.91
N LEU A 112 12.97 9.81 -4.07
CA LEU A 112 11.67 9.48 -4.63
C LEU A 112 11.19 8.13 -4.09
N SER A 113 10.12 8.13 -3.30
CA SER A 113 9.48 6.89 -2.82
C SER A 113 8.72 6.16 -3.92
N SER A 114 8.48 4.86 -3.69
CA SER A 114 7.65 4.02 -4.57
C SER A 114 6.21 4.57 -4.66
N PRO A 115 5.53 4.40 -5.81
CA PRO A 115 4.14 4.83 -5.95
C PRO A 115 3.21 4.04 -5.02
N VAL A 116 2.18 4.73 -4.52
CA VAL A 116 1.11 4.11 -3.72
C VAL A 116 0.14 3.40 -4.67
N HIS A 117 0.03 2.08 -4.54
CA HIS A 117 -0.94 1.27 -5.26
C HIS A 117 -2.26 1.27 -4.49
N ILE A 118 -3.34 1.71 -5.13
CA ILE A 118 -4.66 1.79 -4.50
C ILE A 118 -5.51 0.64 -5.00
N ARG A 119 -6.11 -0.11 -4.08
CA ARG A 119 -6.97 -1.25 -4.38
C ARG A 119 -8.23 -1.19 -3.51
N ASP A 120 -9.36 -1.60 -4.03
CA ASP A 120 -10.53 -1.86 -3.21
C ASP A 120 -10.36 -3.18 -2.46
N ASN A 121 -10.83 -3.22 -1.22
CA ASN A 121 -10.87 -4.43 -0.42
C ASN A 121 -12.26 -4.57 0.21
N LEU A 122 -13.04 -5.54 -0.30
CA LEU A 122 -14.41 -5.79 0.14
C LEU A 122 -14.49 -6.46 1.52
N GLU A 123 -13.38 -6.95 2.05
CA GLU A 123 -13.29 -7.49 3.40
C GLU A 123 -13.17 -6.37 4.46
N LEU A 124 -12.77 -5.16 4.05
CA LEU A 124 -12.72 -4.01 4.94
C LEU A 124 -14.12 -3.48 5.24
N LYS A 125 -14.26 -2.85 6.42
CA LYS A 125 -15.48 -2.10 6.76
C LYS A 125 -15.73 -1.01 5.70
N PRO A 126 -17.00 -0.63 5.47
CA PRO A 126 -17.38 0.32 4.41
C PRO A 126 -16.54 1.60 4.33
N ASN A 127 -16.24 2.20 5.48
CA ASN A 127 -15.53 3.47 5.64
C ASN A 127 -14.07 3.30 6.08
N ALA A 128 -13.58 2.07 6.17
CA ALA A 128 -12.21 1.79 6.62
C ALA A 128 -11.23 1.81 5.44
N TYR A 129 -9.98 2.14 5.76
CA TYR A 129 -8.85 1.98 4.86
C TYR A 129 -7.67 1.37 5.61
N ARG A 130 -6.76 0.76 4.86
CA ARG A 130 -5.55 0.10 5.34
C ARG A 130 -4.37 0.55 4.50
N ILE A 131 -3.28 0.92 5.15
CA ILE A 131 -2.00 1.27 4.56
C ILE A 131 -1.06 0.09 4.77
N ALA A 132 -0.50 -0.41 3.68
CA ALA A 132 0.40 -1.55 3.71
C ALA A 132 1.78 -1.19 3.14
N LEU A 133 2.82 -1.73 3.76
CA LEU A 133 4.21 -1.67 3.29
C LEU A 133 4.70 -3.08 3.07
N LYS A 134 5.09 -3.39 1.82
CA LYS A 134 5.50 -4.74 1.40
C LYS A 134 4.46 -5.81 1.83
N GLY A 135 3.17 -5.48 1.67
CA GLY A 135 2.02 -6.33 2.00
C GLY A 135 1.66 -6.39 3.50
N VAL A 136 2.49 -5.86 4.39
CA VAL A 136 2.24 -5.84 5.84
C VAL A 136 1.47 -4.58 6.21
N GLU A 137 0.44 -4.73 7.03
CA GLU A 137 -0.31 -3.58 7.56
C GLU A 137 0.57 -2.73 8.48
N ILE A 138 0.67 -1.43 8.17
CA ILE A 138 1.42 -0.45 8.97
C ILE A 138 0.55 0.74 9.43
N GLY A 139 -0.71 0.78 9.00
CA GLY A 139 -1.66 1.77 9.48
C GLY A 139 -3.08 1.47 9.02
N THR A 140 -4.06 1.79 9.85
CA THR A 140 -5.49 1.68 9.52
C THR A 140 -6.23 2.90 10.01
N GLY A 141 -7.39 3.15 9.43
CA GLY A 141 -8.26 4.23 9.89
C GLY A 141 -9.64 4.16 9.25
N GLU A 142 -10.50 5.07 9.67
CA GLU A 142 -11.81 5.26 9.07
C GLU A 142 -11.94 6.69 8.55
N ALA A 143 -12.58 6.85 7.40
CA ALA A 143 -12.87 8.14 6.80
C ALA A 143 -14.33 8.16 6.33
N TYR A 144 -15.00 9.29 6.50
CA TYR A 144 -16.43 9.42 6.21
C TYR A 144 -16.63 10.46 5.10
N PRO A 145 -16.77 10.03 3.83
CA PRO A 145 -16.99 10.95 2.72
C PRO A 145 -18.21 11.85 2.97
N GLY A 146 -18.06 13.16 2.72
CA GLY A 146 -19.08 14.18 2.97
C GLY A 146 -19.11 14.74 4.40
N GLN A 147 -18.39 14.12 5.34
CA GLN A 147 -18.17 14.65 6.69
C GLN A 147 -16.78 15.27 6.83
N PHE A 148 -16.58 15.97 7.94
CA PHE A 148 -15.32 16.63 8.29
C PHE A 148 -14.83 16.13 9.65
N LEU A 149 -13.52 16.01 9.79
CA LEU A 149 -12.87 15.69 11.06
C LEU A 149 -12.48 16.99 11.75
N ALA A 150 -13.07 17.26 12.92
CA ALA A 150 -12.71 18.36 13.79
C ALA A 150 -11.72 17.87 14.85
N ILE A 151 -10.46 18.24 14.71
CA ILE A 151 -9.34 17.84 15.57
C ILE A 151 -9.14 18.86 16.68
N ASN A 152 -9.01 18.39 17.92
CA ASN A 152 -8.74 19.21 19.09
C ASN A 152 -7.21 19.37 19.29
N PRO A 153 -6.62 20.55 19.06
CA PRO A 153 -5.20 20.80 19.29
C PRO A 153 -4.83 21.07 20.76
N GLY A 154 -5.77 20.88 21.71
CA GLY A 154 -5.59 21.09 23.14
C GLY A 154 -6.09 22.44 23.68
N ARG A 155 -6.60 23.33 22.82
CA ARG A 155 -7.06 24.68 23.17
C ARG A 155 -8.48 24.98 22.68
N VAL A 156 -9.41 24.06 22.90
CA VAL A 156 -10.82 24.21 22.47
C VAL A 156 -11.70 24.72 23.60
N SER A 157 -12.74 25.47 23.25
CA SER A 157 -13.65 26.13 24.20
C SER A 157 -14.85 25.28 24.64
N GLY A 158 -15.05 24.10 24.04
CA GLY A 158 -16.14 23.18 24.37
C GLY A 158 -16.24 22.01 23.39
N PRO A 159 -16.99 20.94 23.73
CA PRO A 159 -17.15 19.78 22.87
C PRO A 159 -18.08 20.05 21.68
N LEU A 160 -17.93 19.24 20.63
CA LEU A 160 -18.80 19.25 19.45
C LEU A 160 -19.78 18.07 19.48
N SER A 161 -20.92 18.25 18.82
CA SER A 161 -21.83 17.14 18.53
C SER A 161 -21.34 16.40 17.28
N GLY A 162 -21.03 15.11 17.42
CA GLY A 162 -20.49 14.31 16.34
C GLY A 162 -20.04 12.93 16.83
N ARG A 163 -19.49 12.12 15.91
CA ARG A 163 -18.91 10.82 16.27
C ARG A 163 -17.48 11.05 16.79
N GLU A 164 -17.27 10.77 18.06
CA GLU A 164 -15.95 10.84 18.69
C GLU A 164 -14.98 9.82 18.07
N THR A 165 -13.74 10.23 17.87
CA THR A 165 -12.66 9.43 17.32
C THR A 165 -11.30 10.04 17.73
N LYS A 166 -10.21 9.50 17.17
CA LYS A 166 -8.89 10.13 17.19
C LYS A 166 -8.42 10.41 15.77
N ASP A 167 -7.62 11.46 15.62
CA ASP A 167 -6.86 11.70 14.39
C ASP A 167 -5.85 10.56 14.21
N PRO A 168 -5.84 9.87 13.05
CA PRO A 168 -4.94 8.75 12.82
C PRO A 168 -3.46 9.12 12.67
N ALA A 169 -3.12 10.38 12.38
CA ALA A 169 -1.72 10.80 12.27
C ALA A 169 -1.08 11.03 13.65
N PHE A 170 -1.71 11.83 14.51
CA PHE A 170 -1.10 12.28 15.77
C PHE A 170 -1.80 11.74 17.03
N GLY A 171 -2.89 10.97 16.88
CA GLY A 171 -3.64 10.41 18.00
C GLY A 171 -4.44 11.43 18.81
N LEU A 172 -4.62 12.65 18.27
CA LEU A 172 -5.34 13.74 18.94
C LEU A 172 -6.85 13.44 19.01
N PRO A 173 -7.55 13.83 20.10
CA PRO A 173 -9.00 13.70 20.17
C PRO A 173 -9.70 14.47 19.04
N ALA A 174 -10.69 13.86 18.41
CA ALA A 174 -11.38 14.46 17.28
C ALA A 174 -12.85 14.02 17.18
N PHE A 175 -13.63 14.74 16.40
CA PHE A 175 -15.04 14.44 16.14
C PHE A 175 -15.33 14.48 14.64
N TRP A 176 -15.99 13.46 14.12
CA TRP A 176 -16.61 13.53 12.79
C TRP A 176 -17.91 14.33 12.88
N ILE A 177 -17.96 15.41 12.11
CA ILE A 177 -19.07 16.36 12.07
C ILE A 177 -19.63 16.51 10.65
N GLU A 178 -20.91 16.80 10.56
CA GLU A 178 -21.58 17.14 9.31
C GLU A 178 -21.13 18.52 8.79
N GLY A 179 -21.32 18.77 7.49
CA GLY A 179 -20.90 20.03 6.85
C GLY A 179 -21.43 21.31 7.51
N GLY A 180 -22.63 21.27 8.11
CA GLY A 180 -23.20 22.41 8.83
C GLY A 180 -22.48 22.76 10.15
N GLY A 181 -21.72 21.82 10.73
CA GLY A 181 -21.00 22.04 12.00
C GLY A 181 -19.63 22.70 11.86
N ARG A 182 -19.16 22.95 10.63
CA ARG A 182 -17.78 23.42 10.37
C ARG A 182 -17.48 24.80 10.97
N GLU A 183 -18.38 25.76 10.78
CA GLU A 183 -18.20 27.13 11.28
C GLU A 183 -18.17 27.14 12.82
N GLN A 184 -19.04 26.38 13.45
CA GLN A 184 -19.06 26.20 14.91
C GLN A 184 -17.76 25.56 15.41
N ALA A 185 -17.28 24.51 14.74
CA ALA A 185 -16.03 23.85 15.10
C ALA A 185 -14.83 24.81 15.05
N HIS A 186 -14.73 25.62 14.00
CA HIS A 186 -13.71 26.66 13.90
C HIS A 186 -13.84 27.72 15.00
N ALA A 187 -15.06 28.19 15.29
CA ALA A 187 -15.30 29.16 16.36
C ALA A 187 -14.90 28.64 17.75
N LEU A 188 -14.99 27.33 17.97
CA LEU A 188 -14.56 26.65 19.19
C LEU A 188 -13.07 26.32 19.23
N GLY A 189 -12.31 26.62 18.16
CA GLY A 189 -10.85 26.42 18.09
C GLY A 189 -10.41 25.07 17.53
N TYR A 190 -11.31 24.29 16.92
CA TYR A 190 -10.95 23.03 16.27
C TYR A 190 -10.29 23.27 14.91
N THR A 191 -9.35 22.39 14.56
CA THR A 191 -8.85 22.28 13.19
C THR A 191 -9.74 21.33 12.41
N VAL A 192 -10.40 21.83 11.36
CA VAL A 192 -11.39 21.07 10.59
C VAL A 192 -10.81 20.68 9.24
N VAL A 193 -10.83 19.39 8.93
CA VAL A 193 -10.29 18.84 7.68
C VAL A 193 -11.30 17.88 7.03
N ASP A 194 -11.29 17.80 5.70
CA ASP A 194 -12.14 16.86 4.95
C ASP A 194 -11.60 15.41 5.02
N ALA A 195 -12.46 14.45 4.70
CA ALA A 195 -12.12 13.03 4.73
C ALA A 195 -10.91 12.64 3.85
N SER A 196 -10.77 13.23 2.66
CA SER A 196 -9.63 12.98 1.77
C SER A 196 -8.32 13.47 2.40
N THR A 197 -8.36 14.62 3.06
CA THR A 197 -7.23 15.18 3.81
C THR A 197 -6.83 14.33 5.01
N VAL A 198 -7.78 13.71 5.72
CA VAL A 198 -7.48 12.80 6.84
C VAL A 198 -6.66 11.60 6.34
N VAL A 199 -7.13 10.92 5.29
CA VAL A 199 -6.42 9.74 4.73
C VAL A 199 -5.06 10.15 4.18
N ALA A 200 -4.98 11.28 3.46
CA ALA A 200 -3.72 11.75 2.90
C ALA A 200 -2.70 12.16 3.97
N THR A 201 -3.14 12.78 5.06
CA THR A 201 -2.27 13.17 6.19
C THR A 201 -1.75 11.94 6.92
N HIS A 202 -2.63 10.96 7.16
CA HIS A 202 -2.21 9.70 7.77
C HIS A 202 -1.20 8.96 6.89
N LEU A 203 -1.47 8.85 5.59
CA LEU A 203 -0.55 8.23 4.64
C LEU A 203 0.80 8.95 4.61
N ASN A 204 0.82 10.29 4.62
CA ASN A 204 2.06 11.06 4.70
C ASN A 204 2.84 10.73 5.97
N HIS A 205 2.17 10.75 7.12
CA HIS A 205 2.78 10.47 8.41
C HIS A 205 3.41 9.07 8.44
N VAL A 206 2.67 8.06 7.99
CA VAL A 206 3.14 6.68 7.90
C VAL A 206 4.33 6.55 6.95
N ILE A 207 4.26 7.16 5.75
CA ILE A 207 5.38 7.13 4.80
C ILE A 207 6.65 7.78 5.37
N LEU A 208 6.52 8.88 6.11
CA LEU A 208 7.65 9.55 6.75
C LEU A 208 8.28 8.68 7.85
N ASN A 209 7.45 8.06 8.69
CA ASN A 209 7.93 7.19 9.78
C ASN A 209 8.61 5.91 9.27
N HIS A 210 8.26 5.46 8.07
CA HIS A 210 8.86 4.29 7.41
C HIS A 210 9.82 4.67 6.26
N ALA A 211 10.35 5.90 6.24
CA ALA A 211 11.20 6.39 5.15
C ALA A 211 12.46 5.53 4.94
N ALA A 212 13.09 5.05 6.02
CA ALA A 212 14.25 4.17 5.94
C ALA A 212 13.93 2.81 5.29
N GLU A 213 12.76 2.23 5.60
CA GLU A 213 12.31 0.96 5.03
C GLU A 213 11.90 1.06 3.56
N LEU A 214 11.44 2.26 3.16
CA LEU A 214 11.14 2.63 1.78
C LEU A 214 12.40 2.91 0.96
N LEU A 215 13.52 3.24 1.60
CA LEU A 215 14.82 3.40 0.94
C LEU A 215 15.46 2.03 0.69
N GLY A 216 15.04 1.39 -0.40
CA GLY A 216 15.62 0.15 -0.88
C GLY A 216 16.90 0.34 -1.67
N ARG A 217 17.42 -0.78 -2.20
CA ARG A 217 18.58 -0.78 -3.11
C ARG A 217 18.26 -0.05 -4.42
N GLN A 218 17.04 -0.21 -4.94
CA GLN A 218 16.62 0.43 -6.18
C GLN A 218 16.53 1.95 -6.02
N GLU A 219 15.94 2.42 -4.92
CA GLU A 219 15.84 3.85 -4.60
C GLU A 219 17.23 4.46 -4.37
N THR A 220 18.11 3.76 -3.65
CA THR A 220 19.49 4.20 -3.42
C THR A 220 20.27 4.31 -4.74
N GLN A 221 20.20 3.29 -5.60
CA GLN A 221 20.85 3.33 -6.91
C GLN A 221 20.31 4.49 -7.75
N SER A 222 18.98 4.65 -7.81
CA SER A 222 18.33 5.73 -8.57
C SER A 222 18.73 7.11 -8.05
N LEU A 223 18.91 7.26 -6.73
CA LEU A 223 19.40 8.49 -6.11
C LEU A 223 20.85 8.78 -6.50
N LEU A 224 21.74 7.79 -6.42
CA LEU A 224 23.13 7.91 -6.83
C LEU A 224 23.25 8.24 -8.32
N ASP A 225 22.48 7.58 -9.18
CA ASP A 225 22.43 7.84 -10.62
C ASP A 225 21.91 9.25 -10.92
N HIS A 226 20.95 9.74 -10.14
CA HIS A 226 20.44 11.11 -10.29
C HIS A 226 21.52 12.14 -9.97
N ILE A 227 22.23 11.98 -8.85
CA ILE A 227 23.34 12.87 -8.47
C ILE A 227 24.51 12.75 -9.46
N GLY A 228 24.76 11.55 -9.97
CA GLY A 228 25.81 11.28 -10.96
C GLY A 228 25.62 12.00 -12.30
N LYS A 229 24.40 12.46 -12.61
CA LYS A 229 24.15 13.32 -13.80
C LYS A 229 24.82 14.70 -13.66
N ASP A 230 24.81 15.26 -12.45
CA ASP A 230 25.34 16.59 -12.16
C ASP A 230 26.77 16.55 -11.63
N ALA A 231 27.14 15.49 -10.90
CA ALA A 231 28.45 15.32 -10.27
C ALA A 231 29.00 13.88 -10.47
N PRO A 232 29.29 13.44 -11.72
CA PRO A 232 29.68 12.06 -12.02
C PRO A 232 30.95 11.64 -11.28
N LYS A 233 31.98 12.49 -11.25
CA LYS A 233 33.26 12.22 -10.55
C LYS A 233 33.07 11.92 -9.07
N LEU A 234 32.15 12.64 -8.41
CA LEU A 234 31.89 12.47 -6.99
C LEU A 234 31.31 11.07 -6.69
N ILE A 235 30.43 10.58 -7.56
CA ILE A 235 29.85 9.24 -7.43
C ILE A 235 30.88 8.16 -7.80
N GLU A 236 31.59 8.33 -8.92
CA GLU A 236 32.60 7.38 -9.39
C GLU A 236 33.72 7.17 -8.39
N ASP A 237 34.12 8.21 -7.65
CA ASP A 237 35.16 8.12 -6.64
C ASP A 237 34.69 7.45 -5.35
N LEU A 238 33.38 7.49 -5.03
CA LEU A 238 32.83 6.81 -3.87
C LEU A 238 32.40 5.37 -4.18
N VAL A 239 31.52 5.17 -5.17
CA VAL A 239 30.86 3.89 -5.45
C VAL A 239 31.21 3.42 -6.87
N PRO A 240 31.69 2.18 -7.05
CA PRO A 240 31.97 1.15 -6.04
C PRO A 240 33.39 1.21 -5.45
N LYS A 241 34.18 2.26 -5.76
CA LYS A 241 35.64 2.27 -5.47
C LYS A 241 35.98 2.24 -3.98
N LEU A 242 35.33 3.07 -3.17
CA LEU A 242 35.60 3.21 -1.75
C LEU A 242 34.56 2.49 -0.88
N LEU A 243 33.28 2.55 -1.28
CA LEU A 243 32.16 1.93 -0.58
C LEU A 243 31.26 1.16 -1.55
N SER A 244 30.61 0.11 -1.03
CA SER A 244 29.52 -0.56 -1.74
C SER A 244 28.22 0.27 -1.70
N VAL A 245 27.33 0.08 -2.68
CA VAL A 245 25.97 0.65 -2.64
C VAL A 245 25.23 0.26 -1.35
N SER A 246 25.48 -0.95 -0.82
CA SER A 246 24.82 -1.43 0.39
C SER A 246 25.29 -0.69 1.64
N THR A 247 26.57 -0.31 1.69
CA THR A 247 27.12 0.52 2.78
C THR A 247 26.51 1.92 2.74
N VAL A 248 26.46 2.54 1.56
CA VAL A 248 25.83 3.85 1.38
C VAL A 248 24.35 3.80 1.74
N GLN A 249 23.62 2.79 1.24
CA GLN A 249 22.22 2.54 1.62
C GLN A 249 22.06 2.48 3.14
N ARG A 250 22.91 1.71 3.83
CA ARG A 250 22.79 1.57 5.30
C ARG A 250 23.04 2.89 6.02
N VAL A 251 24.02 3.69 5.60
CA VAL A 251 24.26 5.03 6.16
C VAL A 251 23.03 5.92 5.98
N LEU A 252 22.45 5.96 4.78
CA LEU A 252 21.26 6.75 4.49
C LEU A 252 20.04 6.28 5.29
N GLN A 253 19.86 4.96 5.43
CA GLN A 253 18.80 4.38 6.25
C GLN A 253 18.94 4.79 7.73
N ASN A 254 20.14 4.71 8.29
CA ASN A 254 20.38 5.14 9.67
C ASN A 254 20.03 6.63 9.88
N LEU A 255 20.36 7.50 8.92
CA LEU A 255 19.97 8.91 8.97
C LEU A 255 18.45 9.07 9.00
N LEU A 256 17.75 8.34 8.12
CA LEU A 256 16.28 8.38 8.03
C LEU A 256 15.59 7.80 9.27
N ASP A 257 16.14 6.73 9.86
CA ASP A 257 15.65 6.14 11.12
C ASP A 257 15.67 7.16 12.28
N GLU A 258 16.64 8.08 12.25
CA GLU A 258 16.77 9.18 13.20
C GLU A 258 16.03 10.47 12.77
N GLY A 259 15.22 10.42 11.71
CA GLY A 259 14.48 11.58 11.19
C GLY A 259 15.35 12.63 10.48
N VAL A 260 16.61 12.32 10.16
CA VAL A 260 17.50 13.21 9.41
C VAL A 260 17.26 13.05 7.91
N ASN A 261 16.77 14.11 7.26
CA ASN A 261 16.58 14.11 5.82
C ASN A 261 17.92 14.06 5.06
N ILE A 262 17.91 13.42 3.89
CA ILE A 262 19.09 13.15 3.05
C ILE A 262 19.12 14.03 1.80
N ARG A 263 18.54 15.24 1.89
CA ARG A 263 18.44 16.17 0.75
C ARG A 263 19.80 16.68 0.27
N ASP A 264 20.71 16.91 1.20
CA ASP A 264 22.08 17.35 0.90
C ASP A 264 23.00 16.16 0.60
N MET A 265 22.68 15.43 -0.46
CA MET A 265 23.46 14.27 -0.89
C MET A 265 24.91 14.62 -1.23
N ARG A 266 25.17 15.86 -1.67
CA ARG A 266 26.53 16.31 -1.97
C ARG A 266 27.40 16.27 -0.73
N SER A 267 26.99 16.94 0.34
CA SER A 267 27.73 16.92 1.61
C SER A 267 27.85 15.51 2.17
N ILE A 268 26.79 14.69 2.08
CA ILE A 268 26.82 13.29 2.51
C ILE A 268 27.91 12.51 1.77
N ILE A 269 27.94 12.58 0.44
CA ILE A 269 28.90 11.83 -0.39
C ILE A 269 30.33 12.34 -0.17
N GLU A 270 30.54 13.65 -0.04
CA GLU A 270 31.86 14.23 0.23
C GLU A 270 32.45 13.71 1.55
N VAL A 271 31.65 13.71 2.63
CA VAL A 271 32.04 13.19 3.94
C VAL A 271 32.32 11.69 3.87
N LEU A 272 31.47 10.93 3.16
CA LEU A 272 31.71 9.51 2.96
C LEU A 272 33.01 9.26 2.20
N ALA A 273 33.31 10.02 1.14
CA ALA A 273 34.53 9.86 0.36
C ALA A 273 35.79 10.24 1.16
N GLU A 274 35.70 11.22 2.05
CA GLU A 274 36.80 11.62 2.94
C GLU A 274 37.13 10.53 3.97
N HIS A 275 36.12 9.90 4.57
CA HIS A 275 36.29 8.95 5.67
C HIS A 275 36.38 7.49 5.24
N ALA A 276 35.79 7.11 4.11
CA ALA A 276 35.75 5.73 3.61
C ALA A 276 37.12 5.02 3.50
N PRO A 277 38.24 5.70 3.16
CA PRO A 277 39.55 5.04 3.13
C PRO A 277 40.00 4.45 4.47
N ARG A 278 39.43 4.91 5.60
CA ARG A 278 39.79 4.48 6.96
C ARG A 278 38.63 3.82 7.70
N ILE A 279 37.39 4.19 7.39
CA ILE A 279 36.17 3.76 8.09
C ILE A 279 35.25 3.08 7.08
N GLN A 280 34.91 1.83 7.33
CA GLN A 280 34.01 1.05 6.47
C GLN A 280 32.70 0.69 7.17
N ASP A 281 32.64 0.85 8.50
CA ASP A 281 31.45 0.60 9.30
C ASP A 281 30.37 1.68 9.02
N PRO A 282 29.16 1.29 8.56
CA PRO A 282 28.06 2.24 8.36
C PRO A 282 27.71 3.06 9.60
N VAL A 283 27.83 2.51 10.81
CA VAL A 283 27.42 3.25 12.03
C VAL A 283 28.39 4.40 12.31
N GLU A 284 29.69 4.14 12.27
CA GLU A 284 30.71 5.19 12.39
C GLU A 284 30.62 6.23 11.25
N LEU A 285 30.37 5.80 10.01
CA LEU A 285 30.18 6.71 8.87
C LEU A 285 28.93 7.59 9.06
N THR A 286 27.82 7.03 9.57
CA THR A 286 26.62 7.80 9.91
C THR A 286 26.95 8.90 10.91
N ALA A 287 27.74 8.62 11.95
CA ALA A 287 28.13 9.64 12.93
C ALA A 287 28.90 10.80 12.26
N LYS A 288 29.82 10.51 11.35
CA LYS A 288 30.56 11.55 10.60
C LYS A 288 29.67 12.36 9.68
N VAL A 289 28.73 11.71 9.00
CA VAL A 289 27.74 12.43 8.18
C VAL A 289 26.86 13.34 9.03
N ARG A 290 26.42 12.90 10.22
CA ARG A 290 25.64 13.74 11.14
C ARG A 290 26.40 14.97 11.63
N GLU A 291 27.69 14.83 11.95
CA GLU A 291 28.55 15.96 12.32
C GLU A 291 28.55 17.04 11.21
N ALA A 292 28.72 16.62 9.96
CA ALA A 292 28.69 17.54 8.81
C ALA A 292 27.31 18.15 8.54
N LEU A 293 26.24 17.38 8.72
CA LEU A 293 24.86 17.83 8.56
C LEU A 293 24.32 18.61 9.78
N GLY A 294 25.14 18.86 10.81
CA GLY A 294 24.69 19.45 12.08
C GLY A 294 23.89 20.74 11.92
N ARG A 295 24.25 21.61 10.97
CA ARG A 295 23.48 22.84 10.67
C ARG A 295 22.06 22.55 10.19
N ALA A 296 21.90 21.55 9.33
CA ALA A 296 20.60 21.15 8.80
C ALA A 296 19.75 20.45 9.87
N ILE A 297 20.37 19.59 10.68
CA ILE A 297 19.71 18.89 11.80
C ILE A 297 19.17 19.91 12.81
N VAL A 298 20.01 20.85 13.26
CA VAL A 298 19.61 21.86 14.25
C VAL A 298 18.49 22.74 13.70
N GLN A 299 18.58 23.21 12.45
CA GLN A 299 17.50 24.02 11.84
C GLN A 299 16.21 23.24 11.62
N SER A 300 16.28 21.93 11.40
CA SER A 300 15.09 21.07 11.25
C SER A 300 14.33 20.91 12.57
N LEU A 301 15.05 20.82 13.69
CA LEU A 301 14.47 20.63 15.02
C LEU A 301 14.08 21.97 15.68
N PHE A 302 14.92 22.99 15.49
CA PHE A 302 14.81 24.32 16.09
C PHE A 302 14.88 25.38 14.98
N PRO A 303 13.78 25.59 14.24
CA PRO A 303 13.76 26.54 13.15
C PRO A 303 13.97 27.98 13.64
N GLY A 304 14.80 28.73 12.91
CA GLY A 304 15.11 30.13 13.23
C GLY A 304 16.33 30.28 14.14
N ASN A 305 16.36 31.37 14.92
CA ASN A 305 17.49 31.76 15.78
C ASN A 305 17.07 31.89 17.25
N ALA A 306 16.03 31.16 17.67
CA ALA A 306 15.59 31.14 19.05
C ALA A 306 16.56 30.32 19.93
N GLU A 307 16.47 30.51 21.24
CA GLU A 307 17.17 29.68 22.21
C GLU A 307 16.78 28.20 22.04
N VAL A 308 17.79 27.32 21.97
CA VAL A 308 17.60 25.88 21.76
C VAL A 308 17.24 25.24 23.10
N GLN A 309 16.01 24.74 23.20
CA GLN A 309 15.51 24.05 24.38
C GLN A 309 15.75 22.55 24.24
N VAL A 310 16.64 21.99 25.06
CA VAL A 310 17.02 20.58 25.04
C VAL A 310 16.90 19.95 26.42
N MET A 311 16.60 18.65 26.45
CA MET A 311 16.77 17.84 27.63
C MET A 311 18.22 17.37 27.71
N SER A 312 18.85 17.47 28.88
CA SER A 312 20.19 16.95 29.13
C SER A 312 20.15 15.84 30.16
N LEU A 313 21.06 14.87 30.01
CA LEU A 313 21.26 13.86 31.04
C LEU A 313 21.92 14.50 32.26
N GLU A 314 21.61 14.00 33.45
CA GLU A 314 22.33 14.36 34.65
C GLU A 314 23.81 13.91 34.52
N PRO A 315 24.80 14.74 34.91
CA PRO A 315 26.22 14.38 34.79
C PRO A 315 26.61 13.05 35.46
N GLY A 316 25.92 12.64 36.53
CA GLY A 316 26.13 11.34 37.18
C GLY A 316 25.69 10.18 36.29
N LEU A 317 24.50 10.29 35.69
CA LEU A 317 23.96 9.29 34.76
C LEU A 317 24.83 9.18 33.50
N GLU A 318 25.26 10.31 32.94
CA GLU A 318 26.13 10.34 31.75
C GLU A 318 27.44 9.55 31.99
N ARG A 319 28.08 9.75 33.15
CA ARG A 319 29.31 9.00 33.50
C ARG A 319 29.07 7.49 33.60
N ILE A 320 27.94 7.09 34.20
CA ILE A 320 27.58 5.67 34.33
C ILE A 320 27.38 5.04 32.95
N LEU A 321 26.66 5.73 32.06
CA LEU A 321 26.44 5.27 30.68
C LEU A 321 27.76 5.16 29.90
N LEU A 322 28.64 6.15 29.99
CA LEU A 322 29.96 6.11 29.36
C LEU A 322 30.84 4.97 29.89
N GLN A 323 30.77 4.68 31.19
CA GLN A 323 31.48 3.53 31.79
C GLN A 323 30.91 2.19 31.31
N ALA A 324 29.58 2.05 31.24
CA ALA A 324 28.94 0.84 30.74
C ALA A 324 29.28 0.56 29.27
N MET A 325 29.31 1.61 28.44
CA MET A 325 29.70 1.53 27.03
C MET A 325 31.17 1.20 26.81
N SER A 326 32.08 1.68 27.67
CA SER A 326 33.52 1.45 27.54
C SER A 326 33.98 0.11 28.13
N ALA A 327 33.28 -0.41 29.14
CA ALA A 327 33.58 -1.69 29.76
C ALA A 327 33.16 -2.90 28.91
N SER A 328 32.22 -2.71 27.98
CA SER A 328 31.65 -3.79 27.15
C SER A 328 32.02 -3.53 25.69
N GLY A 329 33.10 -4.17 25.22
CA GLY A 329 33.39 -4.19 23.78
C GLY A 329 32.20 -4.76 23.00
N GLU A 330 31.83 -4.10 21.91
CA GLU A 330 30.68 -4.42 21.05
C GLU A 330 29.36 -4.69 21.82
N GLY A 331 28.91 -3.70 22.59
CA GLY A 331 27.55 -3.66 23.15
C GLY A 331 27.54 -3.41 24.65
N GLY A 332 27.60 -2.12 25.03
CA GLY A 332 27.47 -1.66 26.42
C GLY A 332 26.36 -2.38 27.18
N ALA A 333 26.71 -3.18 28.18
CA ALA A 333 25.72 -3.82 29.04
C ALA A 333 25.26 -2.83 30.11
N ILE A 334 24.02 -2.35 29.98
CA ILE A 334 23.36 -1.54 31.01
C ILE A 334 22.57 -2.49 31.91
N GLU A 335 22.69 -2.31 33.24
CA GLU A 335 21.90 -3.10 34.19
C GLU A 335 20.38 -2.86 33.96
N PRO A 336 19.54 -3.91 33.94
CA PRO A 336 18.11 -3.77 33.63
C PRO A 336 17.36 -2.75 34.49
N GLY A 337 17.70 -2.63 35.78
CA GLY A 337 17.08 -1.64 36.66
C GLY A 337 17.42 -0.19 36.31
N LEU A 338 18.63 0.06 35.77
CA LEU A 338 19.03 1.37 35.27
C LEU A 338 18.29 1.68 33.96
N ALA A 339 18.15 0.70 33.06
CA ALA A 339 17.38 0.84 31.83
C ALA A 339 15.89 1.16 32.12
N ASP A 340 15.25 0.45 33.06
CA ASP A 340 13.87 0.71 33.48
C ASP A 340 13.70 2.12 34.08
N THR A 341 14.69 2.57 34.85
CA THR A 341 14.68 3.91 35.45
C THR A 341 14.80 4.98 34.37
N LEU A 342 15.68 4.78 33.39
CA LEU A 342 15.88 5.70 32.28
C LEU A 342 14.59 5.82 31.44
N LEU A 343 13.95 4.70 31.09
CA LEU A 343 12.69 4.68 30.33
C LEU A 343 11.52 5.38 31.03
N ARG A 344 11.50 5.43 32.36
CA ARG A 344 10.46 6.15 33.12
C ARG A 344 10.71 7.65 33.19
N GLN A 345 11.95 8.09 33.00
CA GLN A 345 12.36 9.49 33.12
C GLN A 345 12.48 10.21 31.77
N THR A 346 12.45 9.46 30.66
CA THR A 346 12.40 9.95 29.27
C THR A 346 10.99 9.90 28.70
#